data_AF-A0A9E3B1P9-F1
#
_entry.id   AF-A0A9E3B1P9-F1
#
_cell.length_a   1.000
_cell.length_b   1.000
_cell.length_c   1.000
_cell.angle_alpha   90.00
_cell.angle_beta   90.00
_cell.angle_gamma   90.00
#
_symmetry.space_group_name_H-M   'P 1'
#
loop_
_entity.id
_entity.type
_entity.pdbx_description
1 polymer ?
#
loop_
_entity_poly.entity_id
_entity_poly.type
_entity_poly.pdbx_seq_one_letter_code
_entity_poly.pdbx_strand_id
1 'polypeptide(L)'
;MLKDTLLYLARNQQLQNFTVQNGAARRIARRFVAGEALNEAVEATRVLNRRGIQAALDHLGENVTDEKEARAAANAYIAAIDLIKQSSIDANISVKLTALGLDISQNLCEENLHAILGRANSYPIFVCVDMEGSDYTEKTIDITLRMHQKFEHVGTVIQSYLYRSKKDVEQLITNGVRVRLVKGAYKEPHPIAYQSKSDVDYNYMLLMKMLLARGNFPAIASHDQAILDAARKFV
;
A
#
# COMPACT_ATOMS: atom_id res chain seq x y z
N MET A 1 20.33 -10.99 -11.84
CA MET A 1 21.60 -11.28 -11.12
C MET A 1 21.77 -10.41 -9.88
N LEU A 2 22.04 -9.10 -9.95
CA LEU A 2 22.18 -8.26 -8.74
C LEU A 2 20.87 -8.15 -7.92
N LYS A 3 19.72 -8.03 -8.58
CA LYS A 3 18.40 -8.00 -7.92
C LYS A 3 18.12 -9.31 -7.18
N ASP A 4 18.35 -10.44 -7.83
CA ASP A 4 18.06 -11.76 -7.27
C ASP A 4 19.00 -12.10 -6.11
N THR A 5 20.28 -11.69 -6.16
CA THR A 5 21.22 -11.85 -5.04
C THR A 5 20.86 -10.95 -3.86
N LEU A 6 20.46 -9.69 -4.10
CA LEU A 6 19.97 -8.80 -3.03
C LEU A 6 18.70 -9.34 -2.38
N LEU A 7 17.75 -9.86 -3.16
CA LEU A 7 16.52 -10.49 -2.64
C LEU A 7 16.83 -11.75 -1.84
N TYR A 8 17.79 -12.57 -2.28
CA TYR A 8 18.24 -13.74 -1.55
C TYR A 8 18.88 -13.36 -0.20
N LEU A 9 19.74 -12.35 -0.19
CA LEU A 9 20.37 -11.85 1.04
C LEU A 9 19.36 -11.22 2.01
N ALA A 10 18.34 -10.53 1.49
CA ALA A 10 17.28 -9.92 2.30
C ALA A 10 16.39 -10.96 3.02
N ARG A 11 16.33 -12.20 2.52
CA ARG A 11 15.59 -13.31 3.14
C ARG A 11 16.37 -14.05 4.24
N ASN A 12 17.62 -13.68 4.50
CA ASN A 12 18.45 -14.32 5.51
C ASN A 12 18.36 -13.58 6.85
N GLN A 13 17.75 -14.24 7.85
CA GLN A 13 17.51 -13.68 9.19
C GLN A 13 18.79 -13.20 9.90
N GLN A 14 19.92 -13.87 9.69
CA GLN A 14 21.20 -13.50 10.31
C GLN A 14 21.77 -12.20 9.72
N LEU A 15 21.64 -12.04 8.40
CA LEU A 15 22.03 -10.80 7.71
C LEU A 15 21.08 -9.65 8.04
N GLN A 16 19.79 -9.93 8.23
CA GLN A 16 18.81 -8.96 8.69
C GLN A 16 19.19 -8.41 10.08
N ASN A 17 19.49 -9.31 11.02
CA ASN A 17 19.92 -8.96 12.38
C ASN A 17 21.24 -8.17 12.39
N PHE A 18 22.22 -8.56 11.55
CA PHE A 18 23.47 -7.82 11.39
C PHE A 18 23.27 -6.42 10.81
N THR A 19 22.33 -6.27 9.86
CA THR A 19 22.01 -4.98 9.23
C THR A 19 21.36 -4.01 10.22
N VAL A 20 20.49 -4.51 11.12
CA VAL A 20 19.85 -3.70 12.17
C VAL A 20 20.87 -3.25 13.23
N GLN A 21 21.85 -4.09 13.55
CA GLN A 21 22.88 -3.80 14.57
C GLN A 21 24.02 -2.91 14.04
N ASN A 22 24.22 -2.82 12.72
CA ASN A 22 25.26 -2.01 12.11
C ASN A 22 24.81 -0.56 11.90
N GLY A 23 25.41 0.39 12.63
CA GLY A 23 25.04 1.81 12.57
C GLY A 23 25.15 2.47 11.19
N ALA A 24 26.05 2.01 10.31
CA ALA A 24 26.16 2.53 8.95
C ALA A 24 25.01 2.01 8.06
N ALA A 25 24.68 0.73 8.17
CA ALA A 25 23.54 0.14 7.46
C ALA A 25 22.20 0.73 7.95
N ARG A 26 22.06 0.95 9.26
CA ARG A 26 20.89 1.61 9.85
C ARG A 26 20.74 3.06 9.35
N ARG A 27 21.84 3.79 9.15
CA ARG A 27 21.81 5.15 8.58
C ARG A 27 21.34 5.15 7.11
N ILE A 28 21.71 4.13 6.33
CA ILE A 28 21.21 3.97 4.95
C ILE A 28 19.73 3.60 4.96
N ALA A 29 19.31 2.66 5.82
CA ALA A 29 17.91 2.26 5.96
C ALA A 29 17.01 3.43 6.40
N ARG A 30 17.50 4.32 7.28
CA ARG A 30 16.79 5.53 7.74
C ARG A 30 16.43 6.52 6.62
N ARG A 31 17.02 6.38 5.44
CA ARG A 31 16.60 7.15 4.25
C ARG A 31 15.25 6.67 3.71
N PHE A 32 14.90 5.40 3.94
CA PHE A 32 13.73 4.73 3.39
C PHE A 32 12.71 4.29 4.45
N VAL A 33 13.13 4.15 5.71
CA VAL A 33 12.31 3.74 6.85
C VAL A 33 12.39 4.81 7.93
N ALA A 34 11.24 5.28 8.41
CA ALA A 34 11.19 6.36 9.41
C ALA A 34 11.81 5.95 10.76
N GLY A 35 11.66 4.69 11.16
CA GLY A 35 12.15 4.14 12.41
C GLY A 35 11.52 2.80 12.73
N GLU A 36 11.77 2.30 13.93
CA GLU A 36 11.18 1.05 14.46
C GLU A 36 10.03 1.34 15.43
N ALA A 37 9.88 2.58 15.88
CA ALA A 37 8.83 3.00 16.79
C ALA A 37 7.86 4.00 16.14
N LEU A 38 6.59 3.95 16.56
CA LEU A 38 5.53 4.82 16.04
C LEU A 38 5.83 6.32 16.23
N ASN A 39 6.52 6.70 17.31
CA ASN A 39 6.92 8.08 17.54
C ASN A 39 7.96 8.58 16.52
N GLU A 40 8.88 7.73 16.05
CA GLU A 40 9.80 8.07 14.97
C GLU A 40 9.04 8.33 13.66
N ALA A 41 8.01 7.53 13.37
CA ALA A 41 7.13 7.73 12.22
C ALA A 41 6.35 9.05 12.30
N VAL A 42 5.89 9.46 13.49
CA VAL A 42 5.27 10.77 13.71
C VAL A 42 6.24 11.91 13.43
N GLU A 43 7.46 11.86 13.97
CA GLU A 43 8.44 12.92 13.77
C GLU A 43 8.84 13.07 12.30
N ALA A 44 9.05 11.94 11.60
CA ALA A 44 9.28 11.94 10.16
C ALA A 44 8.10 12.57 9.40
N THR A 45 6.87 12.25 9.79
CA THR A 45 5.66 12.81 9.19
C THR A 45 5.54 14.31 9.44
N ARG A 46 5.84 14.80 10.66
CA ARG A 46 5.86 16.23 10.97
C ARG A 46 6.83 16.99 10.07
N VAL A 47 8.00 16.43 9.80
CA VAL A 47 8.99 17.02 8.88
C VAL A 47 8.41 17.16 7.47
N LEU A 48 7.69 16.14 6.98
CA LEU A 48 7.03 16.17 5.66
C LEU A 48 5.86 17.16 5.62
N ASN A 49 4.99 17.14 6.64
CA ASN A 49 3.83 18.03 6.70
C ASN A 49 4.24 19.51 6.73
N ARG A 50 5.34 19.86 7.44
CA ARG A 50 5.92 21.22 7.41
C ARG A 50 6.36 21.67 6.01
N ARG A 51 6.54 20.75 5.08
CA ARG A 51 6.87 21.00 3.67
C ARG A 51 5.64 20.91 2.75
N GLY A 52 4.44 20.77 3.30
CA GLY A 52 3.20 20.58 2.54
C GLY A 52 3.04 19.18 1.95
N ILE A 53 3.77 18.18 2.47
CA ILE A 53 3.72 16.80 1.98
C ILE A 53 2.92 15.95 2.99
N GLN A 54 1.86 15.31 2.53
CA GLN A 54 1.09 14.33 3.32
C GLN A 54 1.84 12.99 3.37
N ALA A 55 1.63 12.21 4.44
CA ALA A 55 2.26 10.89 4.58
C ALA A 55 1.26 9.74 4.46
N ALA A 56 1.76 8.57 4.09
CA ALA A 56 1.08 7.30 4.25
C ALA A 56 1.95 6.44 5.19
N LEU A 57 1.43 6.09 6.37
CA LEU A 57 2.13 5.22 7.31
C LEU A 57 1.89 3.76 6.91
N ASP A 58 2.97 2.99 6.81
CA ASP A 58 2.95 1.55 6.50
C ASP A 58 3.68 0.82 7.62
N HIS A 59 3.01 -0.14 8.26
CA HIS A 59 3.64 -0.98 9.27
C HIS A 59 4.29 -2.17 8.56
N LEU A 60 5.63 -2.21 8.59
CA LEU A 60 6.40 -3.19 7.83
C LEU A 60 6.18 -4.62 8.34
N GLY A 61 5.64 -5.48 7.48
CA GLY A 61 5.40 -6.90 7.71
C GLY A 61 4.36 -7.44 6.72
N GLU A 62 4.54 -8.67 6.25
CA GLU A 62 3.67 -9.37 5.29
C GLU A 62 3.60 -10.85 5.66
N ASN A 63 2.57 -11.55 5.18
CA ASN A 63 2.43 -13.01 5.30
C ASN A 63 2.58 -13.56 6.73
N VAL A 64 1.79 -13.03 7.67
CA VAL A 64 1.75 -13.59 9.03
C VAL A 64 1.18 -15.00 9.00
N THR A 65 1.75 -15.89 9.80
CA THR A 65 1.36 -17.31 9.83
C THR A 65 0.57 -17.69 11.08
N ASP A 66 0.47 -16.79 12.05
CA ASP A 66 -0.26 -16.99 13.31
C ASP A 66 -1.35 -15.93 13.52
N GLU A 67 -2.48 -16.34 14.09
CA GLU A 67 -3.62 -15.45 14.35
C GLU A 67 -3.25 -14.31 15.31
N LYS A 68 -2.39 -14.56 16.31
CA LYS A 68 -1.98 -13.54 17.26
C LYS A 68 -1.14 -12.46 16.58
N GLU A 69 -0.30 -12.83 15.62
CA GLU A 69 0.48 -11.88 14.83
C GLU A 69 -0.44 -11.01 13.95
N ALA A 70 -1.44 -11.61 13.31
CA ALA A 70 -2.45 -10.87 12.53
C ALA A 70 -3.20 -9.85 13.39
N ARG A 71 -3.66 -10.26 14.58
CA ARG A 71 -4.33 -9.37 15.53
C ARG A 71 -3.39 -8.29 16.08
N ALA A 72 -2.12 -8.62 16.33
CA ALA A 72 -1.12 -7.65 16.75
C ALA A 72 -0.85 -6.60 15.65
N ALA A 73 -0.77 -7.00 14.38
CA ALA A 73 -0.64 -6.09 13.26
C ALA A 73 -1.86 -5.15 13.16
N ALA A 74 -3.08 -5.68 13.30
CA ALA A 74 -4.28 -4.85 13.33
C ALA A 74 -4.28 -3.83 14.48
N ASN A 75 -3.86 -4.24 15.68
CA ASN A 75 -3.71 -3.36 16.83
C ASN A 75 -2.64 -2.28 16.61
N ALA A 76 -1.55 -2.59 15.91
CA ALA A 76 -0.52 -1.61 15.55
C ALA A 76 -1.07 -0.53 14.62
N TYR A 77 -1.91 -0.88 13.63
CA TYR A 77 -2.60 0.09 12.77
C TYR A 77 -3.59 0.95 13.54
N ILE A 78 -4.36 0.36 14.46
CA ILE A 78 -5.27 1.10 15.36
C ILE A 78 -4.48 2.11 16.21
N ALA A 79 -3.35 1.70 16.78
CA ALA A 79 -2.47 2.59 17.54
C ALA A 79 -1.89 3.71 16.66
N ALA A 80 -1.53 3.41 15.41
CA ALA A 80 -1.06 4.41 14.46
C ALA A 80 -2.15 5.44 14.12
N ILE A 81 -3.40 5.02 13.89
CA ILE A 81 -4.56 5.89 13.68
C ILE A 81 -4.74 6.85 14.85
N ASP A 82 -4.67 6.33 16.08
CA ASP A 82 -4.79 7.13 17.29
C ASP A 82 -3.67 8.15 17.42
N LEU A 83 -2.45 7.73 17.10
CA LEU A 83 -1.30 8.59 17.18
C LEU A 83 -1.32 9.69 16.11
N ILE A 84 -1.80 9.40 14.90
CA ILE A 84 -2.05 10.42 13.86
C ILE A 84 -2.93 11.53 14.42
N LYS A 85 -4.05 11.15 15.06
CA LYS A 85 -4.97 12.11 15.64
C LYS A 85 -4.38 12.88 16.81
N GLN A 86 -3.78 12.18 17.78
CA GLN A 86 -3.19 12.80 18.98
C GLN A 86 -2.06 13.76 18.63
N SER A 87 -1.27 13.41 17.62
CA SER A 87 -0.11 14.20 17.19
C SER A 87 -0.46 15.32 16.21
N SER A 88 -1.72 15.39 15.75
CA SER A 88 -2.22 16.33 14.73
C SER A 88 -1.36 16.36 13.47
N ILE A 89 -0.90 15.18 13.03
CA ILE A 89 -0.18 15.02 11.76
C ILE A 89 -1.15 14.70 10.62
N ASP A 90 -0.78 15.09 9.41
CA ASP A 90 -1.53 14.79 8.19
C ASP A 90 -0.99 13.51 7.54
N ALA A 91 -1.68 12.41 7.82
CA ALA A 91 -1.34 11.10 7.31
C ALA A 91 -2.57 10.19 7.11
N ASN A 92 -2.43 9.25 6.18
CA ASN A 92 -3.26 8.06 6.04
C ASN A 92 -2.46 6.81 6.40
N ILE A 93 -3.10 5.63 6.37
CA ILE A 93 -2.41 4.35 6.55
C ILE A 93 -2.53 3.46 5.30
N SER A 94 -1.49 2.67 5.05
CA SER A 94 -1.47 1.57 4.08
C SER A 94 -1.45 0.25 4.83
N VAL A 95 -2.29 -0.70 4.43
CA VAL A 95 -2.39 -2.03 5.05
C VAL A 95 -2.28 -3.13 4.00
N LYS A 96 -1.71 -4.27 4.35
CA LYS A 96 -1.64 -5.47 3.50
C LYS A 96 -2.50 -6.57 4.11
N LEU A 97 -3.31 -7.23 3.29
CA LEU A 97 -4.30 -8.18 3.80
C LEU A 97 -3.66 -9.46 4.32
N THR A 98 -2.54 -9.89 3.75
CA THR A 98 -1.79 -11.04 4.30
C THR A 98 -1.29 -10.77 5.70
N ALA A 99 -0.87 -9.54 6.02
CA ALA A 99 -0.50 -9.12 7.38
C ALA A 99 -1.69 -9.12 8.36
N LEU A 100 -2.91 -9.05 7.84
CA LEU A 100 -4.15 -9.13 8.63
C LEU A 100 -4.70 -10.56 8.71
N GLY A 101 -4.00 -11.55 8.14
CA GLY A 101 -4.34 -12.97 8.24
C GLY A 101 -5.06 -13.54 7.02
N LEU A 102 -4.98 -12.91 5.84
CA LEU A 102 -5.63 -13.42 4.62
C LEU A 102 -5.19 -14.85 4.24
N ASP A 103 -3.92 -15.20 4.49
CA ASP A 103 -3.39 -16.55 4.26
C ASP A 103 -3.86 -17.58 5.30
N ILE A 104 -4.36 -17.12 6.46
CA ILE A 104 -4.85 -17.96 7.55
C ILE A 104 -6.35 -18.19 7.38
N SER A 105 -7.12 -17.11 7.30
CA SER A 105 -8.58 -17.13 7.20
C SER A 105 -9.08 -15.80 6.66
N GLN A 106 -9.92 -15.84 5.64
CA GLN A 106 -10.57 -14.64 5.12
C GLN A 106 -11.43 -13.95 6.20
N ASN A 107 -12.09 -14.72 7.08
CA ASN A 107 -12.89 -14.16 8.17
C ASN A 107 -12.01 -13.38 9.15
N LEU A 108 -10.86 -13.92 9.54
CA LEU A 108 -9.90 -13.24 10.42
C LEU A 108 -9.41 -11.93 9.79
N CYS A 109 -9.07 -11.97 8.50
CA CYS A 109 -8.65 -10.79 7.74
C CYS A 109 -9.73 -9.71 7.72
N GLU A 110 -10.98 -10.08 7.41
CA GLU A 110 -12.10 -9.15 7.38
C GLU A 110 -12.45 -8.60 8.76
N GLU A 111 -12.38 -9.40 9.83
CA GLU A 111 -12.54 -8.95 11.22
C GLU A 111 -11.49 -7.90 11.60
N ASN A 112 -10.22 -8.19 11.31
CA ASN A 112 -9.11 -7.28 11.60
C ASN A 112 -9.22 -5.98 10.80
N LEU A 113 -9.50 -6.07 9.50
CA LEU A 113 -9.70 -4.90 8.65
C LEU A 113 -10.90 -4.06 9.10
N HIS A 114 -12.01 -4.70 9.46
CA HIS A 114 -13.20 -4.00 9.98
C HIS A 114 -12.88 -3.25 11.29
N ALA A 115 -12.09 -3.83 12.18
CA ALA A 115 -11.66 -3.15 13.41
C ALA A 115 -10.81 -1.89 13.11
N ILE A 116 -9.86 -1.99 12.18
CA ILE A 116 -9.04 -0.86 11.72
C ILE A 116 -9.92 0.23 11.12
N LEU A 117 -10.82 -0.14 10.20
CA LEU A 117 -11.72 0.80 9.51
C LEU A 117 -12.70 1.47 10.47
N GLY A 118 -13.23 0.72 11.44
CA GLY A 118 -14.08 1.24 12.51
C GLY A 118 -13.36 2.30 13.34
N ARG A 119 -12.08 2.07 13.66
CA ARG A 119 -11.28 3.10 14.34
C ARG A 119 -11.01 4.31 13.45
N ALA A 120 -10.60 4.07 12.19
CA ALA A 120 -10.33 5.14 11.23
C ALA A 120 -11.55 6.05 10.99
N ASN A 121 -12.77 5.50 11.04
CA ASN A 121 -14.04 6.23 10.90
C ASN A 121 -14.27 7.27 12.00
N SER A 122 -13.61 7.13 13.16
CA SER A 122 -13.71 8.10 14.25
C SER A 122 -13.00 9.41 13.91
N TYR A 123 -12.04 9.38 12.97
CA TYR A 123 -11.20 10.51 12.55
C TYR A 123 -11.13 10.66 11.02
N PRO A 124 -12.17 10.21 10.30
CA PRO A 124 -12.16 9.76 8.89
C PRO A 124 -10.78 9.68 8.21
N ILE A 125 -9.85 8.92 8.79
CA ILE A 125 -8.51 8.72 8.23
C ILE A 125 -8.62 7.71 7.09
N PHE A 126 -8.08 8.04 5.92
CA PHE A 126 -8.10 7.13 4.78
C PHE A 126 -7.27 5.87 5.06
N VAL A 127 -7.79 4.71 4.66
CA VAL A 127 -7.10 3.41 4.73
C VAL A 127 -6.95 2.87 3.32
N CYS A 128 -5.70 2.73 2.86
CA CYS A 128 -5.38 2.13 1.57
C CYS A 128 -5.05 0.65 1.76
N VAL A 129 -5.84 -0.24 1.16
CA VAL A 129 -5.48 -1.66 1.06
C VAL A 129 -4.47 -1.82 -0.07
N ASP A 130 -3.22 -2.05 0.28
CA ASP A 130 -2.12 -2.26 -0.66
C ASP A 130 -2.35 -3.54 -1.47
N MET A 131 -1.95 -3.52 -2.74
CA MET A 131 -2.07 -4.66 -3.64
C MET A 131 -0.79 -5.48 -3.60
N GLU A 132 -0.94 -6.73 -3.17
CA GLU A 132 0.12 -7.72 -3.05
C GLU A 132 0.33 -8.45 -4.40
N GLY A 133 0.91 -9.65 -4.39
CA GLY A 133 1.08 -10.47 -5.60
C GLY A 133 -0.26 -10.84 -6.26
N SER A 134 -0.22 -11.28 -7.52
CA SER A 134 -1.42 -11.53 -8.33
C SER A 134 -2.40 -12.55 -7.72
N ASP A 135 -1.88 -13.48 -6.91
CA ASP A 135 -2.68 -14.49 -6.21
C ASP A 135 -3.68 -13.88 -5.21
N TYR A 136 -3.44 -12.64 -4.80
CA TYR A 136 -4.28 -11.90 -3.86
C TYR A 136 -5.19 -10.87 -4.53
N THR A 137 -5.02 -10.59 -5.82
CA THR A 137 -5.68 -9.44 -6.47
C THR A 137 -7.20 -9.51 -6.40
N GLU A 138 -7.78 -10.65 -6.77
CA GLU A 138 -9.24 -10.83 -6.73
C GLU A 138 -9.78 -10.64 -5.31
N LYS A 139 -9.22 -11.36 -4.34
CA LYS A 139 -9.64 -11.31 -2.93
C LYS A 139 -9.52 -9.90 -2.36
N THR A 140 -8.45 -9.19 -2.71
CA THR A 140 -8.20 -7.83 -2.24
C THR A 140 -9.23 -6.84 -2.77
N ILE A 141 -9.56 -6.92 -4.05
CA ILE A 141 -10.59 -6.06 -4.67
C ILE A 141 -11.96 -6.38 -4.06
N ASP A 142 -12.31 -7.66 -3.94
CA ASP A 142 -13.59 -8.11 -3.38
C ASP A 142 -13.78 -7.66 -1.92
N ILE A 143 -12.76 -7.84 -1.08
CA ILE A 143 -12.78 -7.40 0.32
C ILE A 143 -12.89 -5.87 0.37
N THR A 144 -12.12 -5.14 -0.44
CA THR A 144 -12.17 -3.67 -0.47
C THR A 144 -13.56 -3.18 -0.85
N LEU A 145 -14.19 -3.75 -1.88
CA LEU A 145 -15.54 -3.38 -2.31
C LEU A 145 -16.57 -3.62 -1.20
N ARG A 146 -16.52 -4.78 -0.52
CA ARG A 146 -17.40 -5.07 0.62
C ARG A 146 -17.20 -4.09 1.78
N MET A 147 -15.95 -3.74 2.08
CA MET A 147 -15.65 -2.79 3.15
C MET A 147 -16.05 -1.37 2.77
N HIS A 148 -15.90 -0.97 1.51
CA HIS A 148 -16.25 0.36 1.02
C HIS A 148 -17.75 0.66 1.14
N GLN A 149 -18.60 -0.37 1.01
CA GLN A 149 -20.05 -0.25 1.27
C GLN A 149 -20.37 0.14 2.72
N LYS A 150 -19.47 -0.10 3.67
CA LYS A 150 -19.63 0.21 5.10
C LYS A 150 -18.79 1.40 5.56
N PHE A 151 -17.67 1.66 4.89
CA PHE A 151 -16.67 2.66 5.24
C PHE A 151 -16.17 3.39 3.98
N GLU A 152 -16.64 4.61 3.74
CA GLU A 152 -16.31 5.35 2.51
C GLU A 152 -14.81 5.70 2.40
N HIS A 153 -14.08 5.76 3.52
CA HIS A 153 -12.65 6.09 3.60
C HIS A 153 -11.69 4.90 3.39
N VAL A 154 -12.17 3.80 2.80
CA VAL A 154 -11.29 2.71 2.33
C VAL A 154 -11.13 2.74 0.82
N GLY A 155 -9.91 2.46 0.35
CA GLY A 155 -9.60 2.28 -1.07
C GLY A 155 -8.54 1.21 -1.28
N THR A 156 -8.11 1.02 -2.53
CA THR A 156 -7.10 0.00 -2.86
C THR A 156 -6.12 0.47 -3.93
N VAL A 157 -5.15 -0.39 -4.24
CA VAL A 157 -4.10 -0.18 -5.23
C VAL A 157 -4.39 -1.02 -6.48
N ILE A 158 -4.10 -0.48 -7.66
CA ILE A 158 -4.08 -1.25 -8.91
C ILE A 158 -2.68 -1.17 -9.54
N GLN A 159 -2.22 -2.31 -10.07
CA GLN A 159 -0.89 -2.46 -10.68
C GLN A 159 -1.04 -2.49 -12.21
N SER A 160 -0.41 -1.54 -12.93
CA SER A 160 -0.57 -1.41 -14.38
C SER A 160 0.06 -2.54 -15.19
N TYR A 161 0.96 -3.33 -14.60
CA TYR A 161 1.58 -4.47 -15.28
C TYR A 161 0.66 -5.68 -15.50
N LEU A 162 -0.53 -5.77 -14.87
CA LEU A 162 -1.42 -6.92 -15.05
C LEU A 162 -2.40 -6.67 -16.19
N TYR A 163 -2.70 -7.71 -16.97
CA TYR A 163 -3.69 -7.64 -18.05
C TYR A 163 -5.10 -7.35 -17.52
N ARG A 164 -5.44 -7.84 -16.33
CA ARG A 164 -6.76 -7.67 -15.71
C ARG A 164 -7.07 -6.24 -15.25
N SER A 165 -6.05 -5.41 -15.03
CA SER A 165 -6.17 -4.13 -14.32
C SER A 165 -7.14 -3.13 -14.95
N LYS A 166 -7.36 -3.17 -16.27
CA LYS A 166 -8.36 -2.30 -16.92
C LYS A 166 -9.77 -2.60 -16.43
N LYS A 167 -10.14 -3.88 -16.37
CA LYS A 167 -11.45 -4.31 -15.89
C LYS A 167 -11.64 -3.96 -14.41
N ASP A 168 -10.60 -4.20 -13.61
CA ASP A 168 -10.62 -3.89 -12.18
C ASP A 168 -10.78 -2.38 -11.92
N VAL A 169 -10.08 -1.53 -12.68
CA VAL A 169 -10.25 -0.07 -12.60
C VAL A 169 -11.67 0.36 -12.98
N GLU A 170 -12.27 -0.22 -14.02
CA GLU A 170 -13.67 0.08 -14.40
C GLU A 170 -14.65 -0.28 -13.28
N GLN A 171 -14.46 -1.42 -12.63
CA GLN A 171 -15.26 -1.84 -11.49
C GLN A 171 -15.09 -0.89 -10.29
N LEU A 172 -13.86 -0.53 -9.94
CA LEU A 172 -13.58 0.36 -8.81
C LEU A 172 -14.10 1.78 -9.03
N ILE A 173 -13.97 2.31 -10.26
CA ILE A 173 -14.58 3.59 -10.66
C ILE A 173 -16.10 3.54 -10.48
N THR A 174 -16.75 2.48 -10.97
CA THR A 174 -18.21 2.33 -10.90
C THR A 174 -18.72 2.30 -9.47
N ASN A 175 -17.92 1.75 -8.54
CA ASN A 175 -18.26 1.66 -7.12
C ASN A 175 -17.75 2.85 -6.28
N GLY A 176 -17.16 3.88 -6.90
CA GLY A 176 -16.66 5.06 -6.19
C GLY A 176 -15.43 4.79 -5.31
N VAL A 177 -14.76 3.65 -5.46
CA VAL A 177 -13.61 3.28 -4.64
C VAL A 177 -12.40 4.13 -5.05
N ARG A 178 -11.72 4.71 -4.06
CA ARG A 178 -10.47 5.43 -4.30
C ARG A 178 -9.36 4.46 -4.71
N VAL A 179 -8.65 4.79 -5.80
CA VAL A 179 -7.59 3.95 -6.36
C VAL A 179 -6.24 4.64 -6.33
N ARG A 180 -5.23 3.94 -5.82
CA ARG A 180 -3.81 4.29 -6.03
C ARG A 180 -3.26 3.46 -7.20
N LEU A 181 -2.76 4.11 -8.24
CA LEU A 181 -2.20 3.44 -9.42
C LEU A 181 -0.68 3.33 -9.32
N VAL A 182 -0.16 2.11 -9.44
CA VAL A 182 1.28 1.80 -9.44
C VAL A 182 1.65 0.98 -10.68
N LYS A 183 2.94 0.81 -10.99
CA LYS A 183 3.37 -0.12 -12.06
C LYS A 183 3.20 -1.58 -11.65
N GLY A 184 3.60 -1.91 -10.42
CA GLY A 184 3.69 -3.28 -9.90
C GLY A 184 5.08 -3.53 -9.34
N ALA A 185 5.16 -4.26 -8.22
CA ALA A 185 6.42 -4.49 -7.48
C ALA A 185 6.84 -5.97 -7.47
N TYR A 186 5.90 -6.90 -7.70
CA TYR A 186 6.13 -8.33 -7.67
C TYR A 186 6.67 -8.84 -9.02
N LYS A 187 7.17 -10.07 -9.04
CA LYS A 187 7.70 -10.70 -10.26
C LYS A 187 6.64 -11.66 -10.81
N GLU A 188 5.82 -11.14 -11.72
CA GLU A 188 4.70 -11.88 -12.28
C GLU A 188 5.03 -12.50 -13.65
N PRO A 189 4.54 -13.71 -13.94
CA PRO A 189 4.85 -14.41 -15.18
C PRO A 189 4.03 -13.86 -16.38
N HIS A 190 4.52 -14.15 -17.58
CA HIS A 190 3.93 -13.68 -18.85
C HIS A 190 2.42 -13.93 -19.04
N PRO A 191 1.79 -15.05 -18.61
CA PRO A 191 0.37 -15.27 -18.88
C PRO A 191 -0.56 -14.29 -18.14
N ILE A 192 -0.05 -13.56 -17.14
CA ILE A 192 -0.88 -12.64 -16.34
C ILE A 192 -0.39 -11.19 -16.34
N ALA A 193 0.85 -10.95 -16.76
CA ALA A 193 1.48 -9.63 -16.70
C ALA A 193 2.28 -9.27 -17.95
N TYR A 194 2.20 -8.01 -18.34
CA TYR A 194 3.08 -7.37 -19.33
C TYR A 194 4.54 -7.49 -18.86
N GLN A 195 5.39 -8.02 -19.74
CA GLN A 195 6.81 -8.21 -19.44
C GLN A 195 7.68 -7.04 -19.90
N SER A 196 7.25 -6.29 -20.92
CA SER A 196 7.98 -5.16 -21.44
C SER A 196 7.64 -3.88 -20.66
N LYS A 197 8.66 -3.06 -20.36
CA LYS A 197 8.45 -1.75 -19.69
C LYS A 197 7.52 -0.85 -20.49
N SER A 198 7.62 -0.86 -21.83
CA SER A 198 6.79 -0.03 -22.69
C SER A 198 5.31 -0.39 -22.58
N ASP A 199 4.96 -1.67 -22.49
CA ASP A 199 3.57 -2.08 -22.35
C ASP A 199 3.03 -1.74 -20.95
N VAL A 200 3.84 -1.92 -19.91
CA VAL A 200 3.50 -1.51 -18.53
C VAL A 200 3.24 -0.01 -18.45
N ASP A 201 4.09 0.82 -19.09
CA ASP A 201 3.97 2.27 -19.11
C ASP A 201 2.76 2.72 -19.95
N TYR A 202 2.52 2.07 -21.10
CA TYR A 202 1.34 2.32 -21.93
C TYR A 202 0.06 2.02 -21.15
N ASN A 203 -0.02 0.87 -20.48
CA ASN A 203 -1.19 0.53 -19.68
C ASN A 203 -1.32 1.47 -18.48
N TYR A 204 -0.21 1.90 -17.84
CA TYR A 204 -0.25 2.91 -16.79
C TYR A 204 -0.91 4.20 -17.29
N MET A 205 -0.48 4.71 -18.45
CA MET A 205 -1.06 5.91 -19.07
C MET A 205 -2.56 5.76 -19.33
N LEU A 206 -2.98 4.60 -19.83
CA LEU A 206 -4.39 4.31 -20.10
C LEU A 206 -5.23 4.36 -18.81
N LEU A 207 -4.81 3.60 -17.80
CA LEU A 207 -5.52 3.51 -16.52
C LEU A 207 -5.52 4.84 -15.76
N MET A 208 -4.40 5.57 -15.81
CA MET A 208 -4.26 6.90 -15.22
C MET A 208 -5.30 7.87 -15.80
N LYS A 209 -5.44 7.94 -17.13
CA LYS A 209 -6.43 8.81 -17.77
C LYS A 209 -7.86 8.42 -17.41
N MET A 210 -8.15 7.11 -17.33
CA MET A 210 -9.47 6.63 -16.89
C MET A 210 -9.78 7.08 -15.46
N LEU A 211 -8.81 6.95 -14.55
CA LEU A 211 -8.94 7.33 -13.15
C LEU A 211 -9.04 8.86 -12.97
N LEU A 212 -8.21 9.64 -13.66
CA LEU A 212 -8.27 11.11 -13.57
C LEU A 212 -9.58 11.68 -14.13
N ALA A 213 -10.14 11.04 -15.17
CA ALA A 213 -11.39 11.51 -15.79
C ALA A 213 -12.66 11.10 -15.01
N ARG A 214 -12.67 9.93 -14.36
CA ARG A 214 -13.90 9.33 -13.80
C ARG A 214 -13.76 8.75 -12.40
N GLY A 215 -12.55 8.63 -11.88
CA GLY A 215 -12.29 7.99 -10.59
C GLY A 215 -12.56 8.91 -9.41
N ASN A 216 -12.62 8.30 -8.22
CA ASN A 216 -12.74 9.02 -6.95
C ASN A 216 -11.35 9.31 -6.37
N PHE A 217 -10.91 10.57 -6.46
CA PHE A 217 -9.68 11.08 -5.87
C PHE A 217 -8.44 10.15 -6.03
N PRO A 218 -8.10 9.75 -7.27
CA PRO A 218 -7.06 8.75 -7.50
C PRO A 218 -5.67 9.26 -7.10
N ALA A 219 -4.81 8.34 -6.66
CA ALA A 219 -3.41 8.64 -6.37
C ALA A 219 -2.49 8.07 -7.46
N ILE A 220 -1.75 8.95 -8.15
CA ILE A 220 -0.78 8.55 -9.19
C ILE A 220 0.58 8.29 -8.52
N ALA A 221 0.80 7.05 -8.10
CA ALA A 221 2.00 6.66 -7.37
C ALA A 221 3.11 6.21 -8.34
N SER A 222 3.93 7.17 -8.76
CA SER A 222 5.06 6.94 -9.66
C SER A 222 6.18 7.96 -9.43
N HIS A 223 7.42 7.52 -9.65
CA HIS A 223 8.60 8.39 -9.74
C HIS A 223 9.05 8.63 -11.19
N ASP A 224 8.30 8.10 -12.16
CA ASP A 224 8.60 8.24 -13.59
C ASP A 224 8.15 9.62 -14.08
N GLN A 225 9.11 10.47 -14.45
CA GLN A 225 8.84 11.86 -14.83
C GLN A 225 7.89 11.98 -16.02
N ALA A 226 8.01 11.09 -17.02
CA ALA A 226 7.12 11.12 -18.18
C ALA A 226 5.67 10.84 -17.79
N ILE A 227 5.45 9.96 -16.81
CA ILE A 227 4.13 9.68 -16.26
C ILE A 227 3.57 10.90 -15.54
N LEU A 228 4.37 11.53 -14.69
CA LEU A 228 3.95 12.70 -13.91
C LEU A 228 3.63 13.90 -14.81
N ASP A 229 4.43 14.14 -15.85
CA ASP A 229 4.18 15.22 -16.79
C ASP A 229 2.94 14.96 -17.65
N ALA A 230 2.71 13.70 -18.03
CA ALA A 230 1.48 13.31 -18.72
C ALA A 230 0.23 13.48 -17.83
N ALA A 231 0.33 13.17 -16.54
CA ALA A 231 -0.76 13.39 -15.58
C ALA A 231 -1.09 14.88 -15.45
N ARG A 232 -0.07 15.73 -15.26
CA ARG A 232 -0.23 17.20 -15.15
C ARG A 232 -0.78 17.85 -16.42
N LYS A 233 -0.47 17.28 -17.59
CA LYS A 233 -1.00 17.77 -18.87
C LYS A 233 -2.45 17.36 -19.11
N PHE A 234 -2.89 16.27 -18.49
CA PHE A 234 -4.24 15.74 -18.68
C PHE A 234 -5.30 16.49 -17.86
N VAL A 235 -4.92 16.97 -16.66
CA VAL A 235 -5.77 17.80 -15.79
C VAL A 235 -5.60 19.29 -16.11
#